data_AF-A0A2T0YAK2-F1
#
_entry.id   AF-A0A2T0YAK2-F1
#
_cell.length_a   1.000
_cell.length_b   1.000
_cell.length_c   1.000
_cell.angle_alpha   90.00
_cell.angle_beta   90.00
_cell.angle_gamma   90.00
#
_symmetry.space_group_name_H-M   'P 1'
#
loop_
_entity.id
_entity.type
_entity.pdbx_description
1 polymer ?
#
loop_
_entity_poly.entity_id
_entity_poly.type
_entity_poly.pdbx_seq_one_letter_code
_entity_poly.pdbx_strand_id
1 'polypeptide(L)'
;MPKPYPAEFRDDVVRVARKREPGVTIEQIAKDFGVHPMTLQKWMRRAEIDDGAKPGQTRTEAAELREARKRIRLLEQEVEVLR
;
A
#
# COMPACT_ATOMS: atom_id res chain seq x y z
N MET A 1 -17.93 -1.31 9.96
CA MET A 1 -17.12 -0.92 8.78
C MET A 1 -17.27 -1.99 7.71
N PRO A 2 -17.48 -1.62 6.43
CA PRO A 2 -17.48 -2.61 5.35
C PRO A 2 -16.13 -3.35 5.32
N LYS A 3 -16.16 -4.64 4.99
CA LYS A 3 -14.95 -5.46 4.95
C LYS A 3 -14.01 -4.91 3.87
N PRO A 4 -12.74 -4.61 4.18
CA PRO A 4 -11.79 -4.16 3.17
C PRO A 4 -11.63 -5.20 2.06
N TYR A 5 -11.37 -4.73 0.84
CA TYR A 5 -10.95 -5.62 -0.24
C TYR A 5 -9.66 -6.36 0.14
N PRO A 6 -9.57 -7.68 -0.13
CA PRO A 6 -8.35 -8.46 0.08
C PRO A 6 -7.14 -7.82 -0.62
N ALA A 7 -5.94 -7.98 -0.05
CA ALA A 7 -4.72 -7.42 -0.64
C ALA A 7 -4.48 -7.95 -2.06
N GLU A 8 -4.56 -9.27 -2.23
CA GLU A 8 -4.39 -9.96 -3.51
C GLU A 8 -5.33 -9.40 -4.59
N PHE A 9 -6.61 -9.23 -4.26
CA PHE A 9 -7.58 -8.63 -5.18
C PHE A 9 -7.17 -7.21 -5.60
N ARG A 10 -6.75 -6.36 -4.66
CA ARG A 10 -6.31 -5.00 -4.98
C ARG A 10 -5.09 -5.01 -5.89
N ASP A 11 -4.13 -5.87 -5.60
CA ASP A 11 -2.87 -5.95 -6.34
C ASP A 11 -3.11 -6.48 -7.76
N ASP A 12 -4.01 -7.44 -7.93
CA ASP A 12 -4.44 -7.95 -9.24
C ASP A 12 -5.16 -6.89 -10.06
N VAL A 13 -6.11 -6.16 -9.47
CA VAL A 13 -6.81 -5.08 -10.19
C VAL A 13 -5.84 -3.96 -10.57
N VAL A 14 -4.90 -3.60 -9.71
CA VAL A 14 -3.83 -2.63 -10.02
C VAL A 14 -2.94 -3.15 -11.17
N ARG A 15 -2.59 -4.44 -11.16
CA ARG A 15 -1.80 -5.06 -12.23
C ARG A 15 -2.51 -5.01 -13.58
N VAL A 16 -3.82 -5.29 -13.62
CA VAL A 16 -4.63 -5.15 -14.84
C VAL A 16 -4.69 -3.69 -15.28
N ALA A 17 -4.96 -2.77 -14.36
CA ALA A 17 -5.05 -1.33 -14.66
C ALA A 17 -3.73 -0.74 -15.22
N ARG A 18 -2.58 -1.22 -14.75
CA ARG A 18 -1.26 -0.82 -15.25
C ARG A 18 -0.94 -1.39 -16.64
N LYS A 19 -1.43 -2.59 -16.94
CA LYS A 19 -1.20 -3.29 -18.23
C LYS A 19 -2.32 -3.06 -19.25
N ARG A 20 -3.25 -2.14 -18.97
CA ARG A 20 -4.40 -1.88 -19.84
C ARG A 20 -3.97 -1.43 -21.23
N GLU A 21 -4.74 -1.83 -22.24
CA GLU A 21 -4.51 -1.44 -23.62
C GLU A 21 -4.77 0.07 -23.81
N PRO A 22 -4.13 0.70 -24.82
CA PRO A 22 -4.45 2.07 -25.21
C PRO A 22 -5.96 2.21 -25.50
N GLY A 23 -6.59 3.23 -24.89
CA GLY A 23 -8.03 3.47 -25.03
C GLY A 23 -8.89 2.83 -23.94
N VAL A 24 -8.38 1.87 -23.17
CA VAL A 24 -9.08 1.35 -21.98
C VAL A 24 -8.92 2.35 -20.82
N THR A 25 -10.05 2.79 -20.26
CA THR A 25 -10.07 3.76 -19.16
C THR A 25 -10.02 3.08 -17.79
N ILE A 26 -9.60 3.82 -16.77
CA ILE A 26 -9.61 3.32 -15.39
C ILE A 26 -11.04 3.10 -14.90
N GLU A 27 -11.97 3.91 -15.37
CA GLU A 27 -13.39 3.83 -15.08
C GLU A 27 -13.99 2.52 -15.59
N GLN A 28 -13.59 2.09 -16.79
CA GLN A 28 -14.05 0.83 -17.37
C GLN A 28 -13.54 -0.37 -16.58
N ILE A 29 -12.23 -0.40 -16.29
CA ILE A 29 -11.64 -1.46 -15.46
C ILE A 29 -12.28 -1.50 -14.07
N ALA A 30 -12.45 -0.33 -13.44
CA ALA A 30 -13.07 -0.24 -12.13
C ALA A 30 -14.49 -0.84 -12.14
N LYS A 31 -15.28 -0.51 -13.17
CA LYS A 31 -16.62 -1.06 -13.37
C LYS A 31 -16.60 -2.58 -13.54
N ASP A 32 -15.69 -3.12 -14.36
CA ASP A 32 -15.58 -4.56 -14.63
C ASP A 32 -15.24 -5.37 -13.37
N PHE A 33 -14.45 -4.78 -12.46
CA PHE A 33 -14.11 -5.39 -11.17
C PHE A 33 -15.06 -5.02 -10.02
N GLY A 34 -16.13 -4.25 -10.29
CA GLY A 34 -17.11 -3.84 -9.28
C GLY A 34 -16.54 -2.89 -8.21
N VAL A 35 -15.47 -2.16 -8.53
CA VAL A 35 -14.84 -1.19 -7.64
C VAL A 35 -15.13 0.24 -8.08
N HIS A 36 -15.21 1.16 -7.13
CA HIS A 36 -15.37 2.57 -7.45
C HIS A 36 -14.11 3.12 -8.15
N PRO A 37 -14.19 3.91 -9.25
CA PRO A 37 -13.01 4.39 -9.99
C PRO A 37 -11.98 5.11 -9.12
N MET A 38 -12.44 6.01 -8.24
CA MET A 38 -11.58 6.71 -7.28
C MET A 38 -10.82 5.75 -6.33
N THR A 39 -11.40 4.59 -5.99
CA THR A 39 -10.73 3.58 -5.18
C THR A 39 -9.58 2.94 -5.94
N LEU A 40 -9.80 2.60 -7.22
CA LEU A 40 -8.74 2.07 -8.08
C LEU A 40 -7.61 3.09 -8.31
N GLN A 41 -7.94 4.36 -8.54
CA GLN A 41 -6.95 5.43 -8.65
C GLN A 41 -6.08 5.55 -7.38
N LYS A 42 -6.69 5.45 -6.19
CA LYS A 42 -5.95 5.44 -4.92
C LYS A 42 -5.02 4.24 -4.79
N TRP A 43 -5.44 3.05 -5.23
CA TRP A 43 -4.58 1.87 -5.20
C TRP A 43 -3.41 2.01 -6.16
N MET A 44 -3.64 2.50 -7.38
CA MET A 44 -2.55 2.79 -8.32
C MET A 44 -1.55 3.80 -7.75
N ARG A 45 -2.03 4.89 -7.14
CA ARG A 45 -1.16 5.88 -6.49
C ARG A 45 -0.34 5.27 -5.36
N ARG A 46 -0.94 4.41 -4.54
CA ARG A 46 -0.22 3.72 -3.46
C ARG A 46 0.85 2.79 -4.04
N ALA A 47 0.55 2.06 -5.10
CA ALA A 47 1.52 1.21 -5.77
C ALA A 47 2.67 2.01 -6.38
N GLU A 48 2.42 3.19 -6.96
CA GLU A 48 3.50 4.07 -7.44
C GLU A 48 4.41 4.58 -6.32
N ILE A 49 3.86 4.83 -5.13
CA ILE A 49 4.64 5.19 -3.94
C ILE A 49 5.46 3.98 -3.47
N ASP A 50 4.82 2.82 -3.36
CA ASP A 50 5.48 1.59 -2.90
C ASP A 50 6.61 1.14 -3.88
N ASP A 51 6.47 1.42 -5.18
CA ASP A 51 7.52 1.19 -6.19
C ASP A 51 8.59 2.29 -6.25
N GLY A 52 8.46 3.36 -5.45
CA GLY A 52 9.39 4.50 -5.44
C GLY A 52 9.26 5.47 -6.62
N ALA A 53 8.26 5.29 -7.49
CA ALA A 53 8.01 6.16 -8.64
C ALA A 53 7.40 7.53 -8.24
N LYS A 54 6.82 7.63 -7.04
CA LYS A 54 6.30 8.89 -6.47
C LYS A 54 6.80 9.08 -5.03
N PRO A 55 7.06 10.33 -4.60
CA PRO A 55 7.44 10.61 -3.22
C PRO A 55 6.31 10.23 -2.24
N GLY A 56 6.69 9.54 -1.17
CA GLY A 56 5.80 9.14 -0.09
C GLY A 56 6.40 7.98 0.71
N GLN A 57 5.91 7.76 1.93
CA GLN A 57 6.36 6.62 2.74
C GLN A 57 5.81 5.31 2.17
N THR A 58 6.72 4.41 1.81
CA THR A 58 6.39 3.07 1.32
C THR A 58 5.89 2.19 2.47
N ARG A 59 5.17 1.12 2.13
CA ARG A 59 4.76 0.11 3.14
C ARG A 59 5.96 -0.52 3.86
N THR A 60 7.07 -0.72 3.15
CA THR A 60 8.29 -1.31 3.68
C THR A 60 8.93 -0.39 4.71
N GLU A 61 9.14 0.88 4.36
CA GLU A 61 9.68 1.89 5.27
C GLU A 61 8.81 2.05 6.53
N ALA A 62 7.48 2.00 6.37
CA ALA A 62 6.57 2.06 7.50
C ALA A 62 6.69 0.83 8.42
N ALA A 63 6.98 -0.36 7.86
CA ALA A 63 7.19 -1.58 8.62
C ALA A 63 8.52 -1.55 9.38
N GLU A 64 9.59 -1.16 8.70
CA GLU A 64 10.93 -0.99 9.28
C GLU A 64 10.91 0.03 10.42
N LEU A 65 10.22 1.16 10.25
CA LEU A 65 10.08 2.18 11.29
C LEU A 65 9.36 1.64 12.54
N ARG A 66 8.35 0.78 12.38
CA ARG A 66 7.67 0.16 13.52
C ARG A 66 8.60 -0.79 14.25
N GLU A 67 9.37 -1.59 13.52
CA GLU A 67 10.30 -2.55 14.13
C GLU A 67 11.45 -1.84 14.83
N ALA A 68 12.03 -0.81 14.21
CA ALA A 68 13.03 0.06 14.83
C ALA A 68 12.51 0.67 16.13
N ARG A 69 11.28 1.21 16.14
CA ARG A 69 10.67 1.76 17.37
C ARG A 69 10.49 0.72 18.48
N LYS A 70 10.11 -0.52 18.14
CA LYS A 70 10.04 -1.60 19.13
C LYS A 70 11.42 -1.94 19.69
N ARG A 71 12.43 -2.02 18.82
CA ARG A 71 13.81 -2.33 19.23
C ARG A 71 14.37 -1.24 20.14
N ILE A 72 14.15 0.03 19.80
CA ILE A 72 14.54 1.17 20.65
C ILE A 72 13.90 1.05 22.03
N ARG A 73 12.58 0.84 22.10
CA ARG A 73 11.88 0.68 23.38
C ARG A 73 12.43 -0.47 24.24
N LEU A 74 12.75 -1.60 23.61
CA LEU A 74 13.34 -2.74 24.31
C LEU A 74 14.74 -2.39 24.85
N LEU A 75 15.58 -1.76 24.03
CA LEU A 75 16.92 -1.34 24.44
C LEU A 75 16.87 -0.29 25.56
N GLU A 76 15.93 0.65 25.52
CA GLU A 76 15.72 1.63 26.60
C GLU A 76 15.39 0.93 27.93
N GLN A 77 14.54 -0.11 27.90
CA GLN A 77 14.22 -0.93 29.08
C GLN A 77 15.43 -1.72 29.58
N GLU A 78 16.22 -2.33 28.69
CA GLU A 78 17.43 -3.06 29.06
C GLU A 78 18.47 -2.14 29.72
N VAL A 79 18.67 -0.95 29.16
CA VAL A 79 19.58 0.07 29.72
C VAL A 79 19.10 0.52 31.10
N GLU A 80 17.80 0.72 31.31
CA GLU A 80 17.24 1.12 32.60
C GLU A 80 17.47 0.05 33.68
N VAL A 81 17.36 -1.24 33.33
CA VAL A 81 17.64 -2.36 34.27
C VAL A 81 19.13 -2.48 34.61
N LEU A 82 20.02 -2.09 33.70
CA LEU A 82 21.47 -2.14 33.90
C LEU A 82 22.03 -0.92 34.64
N ARG A 83 21.19 0.05 34.99
CA ARG A 83 21.57 1.32 35.62
C ARG A 83 21.34 1.29 37.13
#